data_AF-Q2S9W7-F1
#
_entry.id   AF-Q2S9W7-F1
#
_cell.length_a   1.000
_cell.length_b   1.000
_cell.length_c   1.000
_cell.angle_alpha   90.00
_cell.angle_beta   90.00
_cell.angle_gamma   90.00
#
_symmetry.space_group_name_H-M   'P 1'
#
loop_
_entity.id
_entity.type
_entity.pdbx_description
1 polymer ?
#
loop_
_entity_poly.entity_id
_entity_poly.type
_entity_poly.pdbx_seq_one_letter_code
_entity_poly.pdbx_strand_id
1 'polypeptide(L)'
;MNLLYENDRQTYLTEMGVAVWYARRPLSNAAPSTLFEFDETSEASGGPAVERGEGKPSPPREPSLKSAQQAAALRQTMSAIAQPEQVKQKKFLEQEKRLKPVPVNPSPATIDKLRAMSIKGGDIGMLALSKGEMEISPESSSGQLLANIALAIGLGEQWKDTYGLFSWPPFERKGLPMQDDAMLAKLLARWSDPNGLKHCILFCEAEIVATLGGLDPMWRGDRLLQLPSLDEMLQNPSIKKLVWRRLRQYLYSND
;
A
#
# COMPACT_ATOMS: atom_id res chain seq x y z
N MET A 1 -17.38 11.83 -0.16
CA MET A 1 -15.99 12.20 -0.48
C MET A 1 -15.14 11.87 0.73
N ASN A 2 -14.19 10.95 0.60
CA ASN A 2 -13.26 10.58 1.67
C ASN A 2 -12.18 11.66 1.75
N LEU A 3 -12.17 12.45 2.83
CA LEU A 3 -11.02 13.27 3.19
C LEU A 3 -9.94 12.30 3.70
N LEU A 4 -9.03 11.87 2.83
CA LEU A 4 -7.73 11.45 3.33
C LEU A 4 -7.12 12.68 4.01
N TYR A 5 -6.77 12.56 5.28
CA TYR A 5 -6.06 13.62 5.99
C TYR A 5 -4.78 13.94 5.23
N GLU A 6 -4.47 15.23 5.04
CA GLU A 6 -3.30 15.65 4.24
C GLU A 6 -1.99 15.06 4.79
N ASN A 7 -1.95 14.79 6.09
CA ASN A 7 -0.82 14.15 6.75
C ASN A 7 -0.59 12.69 6.27
N ASP A 8 -1.66 11.91 6.11
CA ASP A 8 -1.58 10.54 5.57
C ASP A 8 -1.13 10.55 4.11
N ARG A 9 -1.64 11.52 3.34
CA ARG A 9 -1.24 11.73 1.95
C ARG A 9 0.24 12.10 1.84
N GLN A 10 0.71 13.07 2.65
CA GLN A 10 2.12 13.46 2.68
C GLN A 10 3.03 12.30 3.07
N THR A 11 2.60 11.51 4.05
CA THR A 11 3.34 10.32 4.49
C THR A 11 3.45 9.33 3.34
N TYR A 12 2.34 8.98 2.69
CA TYR A 12 2.33 8.07 1.54
C TYR A 12 3.22 8.56 0.39
N LEU A 13 3.15 9.87 0.07
CA LEU A 13 3.97 10.46 -0.99
C LEU A 13 5.47 10.41 -0.66
N THR A 14 5.82 10.65 0.60
CA THR A 14 7.21 10.60 1.06
C THR A 14 7.78 9.19 0.96
N GLU A 15 7.01 8.16 1.35
CA GLU A 15 7.39 6.76 1.22
C GLU A 15 7.55 6.33 -0.25
N MET A 16 6.80 6.94 -1.16
CA MET A 16 6.97 6.76 -2.61
C MET A 16 8.14 7.56 -3.19
N GLY A 17 8.94 8.24 -2.36
CA GLY A 17 10.05 9.10 -2.79
C GLY A 17 9.62 10.39 -3.50
N VAL A 18 8.33 10.75 -3.41
CA VAL A 18 7.80 11.97 -4.01
C VAL A 18 8.01 13.13 -3.03
N ALA A 19 8.97 14.00 -3.32
CA ALA A 19 9.17 15.23 -2.57
C ALA A 19 7.95 16.14 -2.75
N VAL A 20 7.17 16.31 -1.68
CA VAL A 20 5.99 17.17 -1.73
C VAL A 20 6.43 18.62 -1.70
N TRP A 21 6.13 19.36 -2.77
CA TRP A 21 6.41 20.79 -2.84
C TRP A 21 5.11 21.58 -2.66
N TYR A 22 5.03 22.34 -1.58
CA TYR A 22 3.98 23.33 -1.39
C TYR A 22 4.51 24.72 -1.74
N ALA A 23 3.73 25.47 -2.49
CA ALA A 23 4.02 26.89 -2.70
C ALA A 23 3.89 27.61 -1.36
N ARG A 24 5.02 28.07 -0.80
CA ARG A 24 5.06 28.84 0.46
C ARG A 24 4.39 30.22 0.36
N ARG A 25 4.03 30.65 -0.85
CA ARG A 25 3.30 31.87 -1.12
C ARG A 25 2.23 31.60 -2.17
N PRO A 26 1.00 32.12 -2.00
CA PRO A 26 0.00 32.05 -3.05
C PRO A 26 0.55 32.76 -4.29
N LEU A 27 0.52 32.07 -5.42
CA LEU A 27 0.87 32.68 -6.70
C LEU A 27 -0.25 33.66 -7.07
N SER A 28 0.11 34.87 -7.50
CA SER A 28 -0.87 35.83 -8.01
C SER A 28 -1.60 35.19 -9.19
N ASN A 29 -2.92 35.04 -9.08
CA ASN A 29 -3.85 34.41 -10.03
C ASN A 29 -4.04 32.88 -9.92
N ALA A 30 -3.40 32.20 -8.97
CA ALA A 30 -3.78 30.81 -8.68
C ALA A 30 -5.10 30.76 -7.91
N ALA A 31 -5.94 29.76 -8.19
CA ALA A 31 -7.09 29.47 -7.34
C ALA A 31 -6.61 29.26 -5.89
N PRO A 32 -7.31 29.80 -4.88
CA PRO A 32 -6.93 29.61 -3.48
C PRO A 32 -6.81 28.12 -3.21
N SER A 33 -5.63 27.68 -2.76
CA SER A 33 -5.44 26.29 -2.35
C SER A 33 -6.45 25.95 -1.26
N THR A 34 -7.07 24.78 -1.34
CA THR A 34 -7.88 24.24 -0.25
C THR A 34 -7.09 24.34 1.05
N LEU A 35 -7.67 25.01 2.07
CA LEU A 35 -7.06 25.07 3.39
C LEU A 35 -6.91 23.64 3.89
N PHE A 36 -5.67 23.16 3.97
CA PHE A 36 -5.36 21.88 4.59
C PHE A 36 -5.27 22.12 6.09
N GLU A 37 -6.18 21.50 6.84
CA GLU A 37 -6.05 21.40 8.29
C GLU A 37 -4.94 20.38 8.58
N PHE A 38 -3.80 20.89 9.04
CA PHE A 38 -2.74 20.07 9.63
C PHE A 38 -3.09 19.89 11.10
N ASP A 39 -3.23 18.64 11.56
CA ASP A 39 -3.34 18.38 12.99
C ASP A 39 -2.00 18.74 13.66
N GLU A 40 -1.98 19.85 14.39
CA GLU A 40 -0.83 20.30 15.20
C GLU A 40 -0.66 19.46 16.48
N THR A 41 -0.78 18.14 16.39
CA THR A 41 -0.56 17.21 17.50
C THR A 41 0.49 16.17 17.14
N SER A 42 1.70 16.62 16.82
CA SER A 42 2.89 15.76 16.89
C SER A 42 3.94 16.48 17.71
N GLU A 43 4.17 15.97 18.91
CA GLU A 43 5.20 16.43 19.83
C GLU A 43 6.57 16.49 19.14
N ALA A 44 7.30 17.57 19.43
CA ALA A 44 8.65 17.81 18.95
C ALA A 44 9.60 16.70 19.43
N SER A 45 9.92 15.75 18.54
CA SER A 45 11.07 14.86 18.70
C SER A 45 12.26 15.47 17.96
N GLY A 46 13.28 15.85 18.73
CA GLY A 46 14.49 16.49 18.23
C GLY A 46 15.34 15.57 17.37
N GLY A 47 15.71 16.07 16.18
CA GLY A 47 16.80 15.56 15.36
C GLY A 47 18.01 16.52 15.38
N PRO A 48 19.23 16.02 15.15
CA PRO A 48 20.47 16.68 15.58
C PRO A 48 20.87 17.86 14.69
N ALA A 49 21.51 18.83 15.35
CA ALA A 49 22.06 20.04 14.77
C ALA A 49 23.15 19.73 13.73
N VAL A 50 22.97 20.23 12.52
CA VAL A 50 24.05 20.37 11.54
C VAL A 50 24.68 21.74 11.76
N GLU A 51 25.91 21.73 12.26
CA GLU A 51 26.78 22.89 12.39
C GLU A 51 26.96 23.58 11.04
N ARG A 52 26.69 24.90 10.99
CA ARG A 52 27.13 25.76 9.91
C ARG A 52 27.87 26.95 10.51
N GLY A 53 29.09 27.11 10.02
CA GLY A 53 30.15 27.93 10.59
C GLY A 53 29.86 29.42 10.75
N GLU A 54 30.75 29.99 11.57
CA GLU A 54 30.74 31.28 12.22
C GLU A 54 30.64 32.50 11.29
N GLY A 55 29.80 33.45 11.70
CA GLY A 55 29.78 34.83 11.23
C GLY A 55 29.10 35.71 12.28
N LYS A 56 29.91 36.39 13.09
CA LYS A 56 29.51 37.30 14.19
C LYS A 56 28.78 38.57 13.68
N PRO A 57 28.13 39.36 14.57
CA PRO A 57 26.75 39.82 14.41
C PRO A 57 26.63 41.29 13.98
N SER A 58 25.46 41.65 13.44
CA SER A 58 25.04 43.05 13.27
C SER A 58 23.78 43.31 14.12
N PRO A 59 23.69 44.46 14.83
CA PRO A 59 22.58 44.73 15.76
C PRO A 59 21.25 45.07 15.06
N PRO A 60 20.12 44.99 15.78
CA PRO A 60 18.79 45.12 15.22
C PRO A 60 18.45 46.59 14.90
N ARG A 61 17.90 46.83 13.71
CA ARG A 61 17.22 48.10 13.39
C ARG A 61 15.81 48.06 13.97
N GLU A 62 15.52 49.04 14.82
CA GLU A 62 14.20 49.31 15.37
C GLU A 62 13.14 49.49 14.25
N PRO A 63 11.92 48.94 14.41
CA PRO A 63 10.82 49.22 13.52
C PRO A 63 10.28 50.62 13.77
N SER A 64 10.44 51.52 12.79
CA SER A 64 9.82 52.85 12.83
C SER A 64 8.29 52.75 12.87
N LEU A 65 7.69 53.39 13.87
CA LEU A 65 6.26 53.49 14.20
C LEU A 65 5.38 54.23 13.15
N LYS A 66 5.61 54.03 11.84
CA LYS A 66 4.82 54.70 10.78
C LYS A 66 4.14 53.76 9.78
N SER A 67 4.21 52.43 9.96
CA SER A 67 3.53 51.47 9.08
C SER A 67 2.32 50.75 9.71
N ALA A 68 1.98 51.07 10.97
CA ALA A 68 0.83 50.49 11.67
C ALA A 68 -0.49 51.23 11.43
N GLN A 69 -0.46 52.47 10.91
CA GLN A 69 -1.67 53.28 10.66
C GLN A 69 -2.24 53.13 9.23
N GLN A 70 -1.49 52.55 8.28
CA GLN A 70 -2.02 52.23 6.94
C GLN A 70 -2.76 50.88 6.89
N ALA A 71 -2.51 49.98 7.84
CA ALA A 71 -3.22 48.69 7.95
C ALA A 71 -4.61 48.79 8.61
N ALA A 72 -4.93 49.91 9.26
CA ALA A 72 -6.25 50.19 9.84
C ALA A 72 -7.19 50.91 8.85
N ALA A 73 -6.65 51.67 7.89
CA ALA A 73 -7.45 52.48 6.96
C ALA A 73 -8.07 51.66 5.80
N LEU A 74 -7.54 50.48 5.47
CA LEU A 74 -8.13 49.61 4.43
C LEU A 74 -9.21 48.65 4.96
N ARG A 75 -9.37 48.55 6.29
CA ARG A 75 -10.40 47.70 6.93
C ARG A 75 -11.75 48.40 7.11
N GLN A 76 -11.84 49.70 6.82
CA GLN A 76 -13.08 50.48 7.00
C GLN A 76 -13.81 50.83 5.69
N THR A 77 -13.29 50.50 4.51
CA THR A 77 -13.94 50.80 3.21
C THR A 77 -14.56 49.61 2.49
N MET A 78 -14.56 48.40 3.08
CA MET A 78 -15.27 47.23 2.53
C MET A 78 -16.38 46.68 3.45
N SER A 79 -16.74 47.41 4.52
CA SER A 79 -17.86 47.04 5.40
C SER A 79 -19.18 47.74 5.05
N ALA A 80 -19.26 48.40 3.88
CA ALA A 80 -20.43 49.14 3.45
C ALA A 80 -20.69 48.94 1.95
N ILE A 81 -21.12 47.73 1.56
CA ILE A 81 -22.07 47.41 0.48
C ILE A 81 -22.35 45.91 0.63
N ALA A 82 -23.42 45.57 1.34
CA ALA A 82 -24.19 44.33 1.19
C ALA A 82 -25.27 44.33 2.29
N GLN A 83 -26.28 45.18 2.15
CA GLN A 83 -27.55 44.89 2.82
C GLN A 83 -28.20 43.67 2.16
N PRO A 84 -28.93 42.84 2.92
CA PRO A 84 -29.57 41.64 2.43
C PRO A 84 -30.93 41.98 1.82
N GLU A 85 -31.08 41.85 0.51
CA GLU A 85 -32.40 41.77 -0.09
C GLU A 85 -32.94 40.34 0.05
N GLN A 86 -34.07 40.26 0.75
CA GLN A 86 -34.87 39.07 0.92
C GLN A 86 -35.40 38.59 -0.43
N VAL A 87 -34.99 37.39 -0.85
CA VAL A 87 -35.77 36.60 -1.81
C VAL A 87 -36.16 35.29 -1.15
N LYS A 88 -37.44 35.23 -0.79
CA LYS A 88 -38.18 34.00 -0.52
C LYS A 88 -37.97 33.03 -1.68
N GLN A 89 -37.41 31.85 -1.45
CA GLN A 89 -37.76 30.68 -2.26
C GLN A 89 -37.53 29.36 -1.50
N LYS A 90 -38.68 28.71 -1.25
CA LYS A 90 -38.95 27.28 -1.14
C LYS A 90 -38.05 26.41 -0.25
N LYS A 91 -38.68 25.99 0.86
CA LYS A 91 -38.46 24.72 1.54
C LYS A 91 -38.29 23.57 0.54
N PHE A 92 -37.08 23.04 0.43
CA PHE A 92 -36.86 21.63 0.11
C PHE A 92 -36.27 21.01 1.37
N LEU A 93 -37.14 20.33 2.11
CA LEU A 93 -36.78 19.55 3.29
C LEU A 93 -36.45 18.15 2.79
N GLU A 94 -35.22 17.95 2.30
CA GLU A 94 -34.68 16.60 2.12
C GLU A 94 -33.61 16.41 3.20
N GLN A 95 -34.07 15.76 4.25
CA GLN A 95 -33.32 15.48 5.47
C GLN A 95 -32.32 14.36 5.15
N GLU A 96 -31.23 14.71 4.48
CA GLU A 96 -30.05 13.85 4.40
C GLU A 96 -29.52 13.68 5.82
N LYS A 97 -29.91 12.55 6.41
CA LYS A 97 -29.37 12.02 7.65
C LYS A 97 -27.88 11.80 7.38
N ARG A 98 -27.06 12.82 7.65
CA ARG A 98 -25.60 12.72 7.73
C ARG A 98 -25.27 11.63 8.74
N LEU A 99 -25.11 10.41 8.24
CA LEU A 99 -24.41 9.36 8.94
C LEU A 99 -23.02 9.94 9.17
N LYS A 100 -22.72 10.23 10.44
CA LYS A 100 -21.35 10.49 10.87
C LYS A 100 -20.49 9.35 10.29
N PRO A 101 -19.40 9.64 9.56
CA PRO A 101 -18.50 8.57 9.19
C PRO A 101 -18.05 7.91 10.49
N VAL A 102 -18.48 6.66 10.69
CA VAL A 102 -17.88 5.82 11.72
C VAL A 102 -16.39 5.83 11.40
N PRO A 103 -15.50 6.20 12.34
CA PRO A 103 -14.08 6.03 12.12
C PRO A 103 -13.88 4.55 11.87
N VAL A 104 -13.63 4.20 10.60
CA VAL A 104 -13.17 2.87 10.23
C VAL A 104 -11.77 2.81 10.79
N ASN A 105 -11.66 2.44 12.07
CA ASN A 105 -10.38 2.04 12.63
C ASN A 105 -9.89 0.92 11.71
N PRO A 106 -8.81 1.12 10.94
CA PRO A 106 -8.29 0.06 10.12
C PRO A 106 -7.91 -1.07 11.08
N SER A 107 -8.62 -2.19 10.99
CA SER A 107 -8.19 -3.39 11.69
C SER A 107 -6.78 -3.69 11.17
N PRO A 108 -5.78 -3.85 12.04
CA PRO A 108 -4.45 -4.21 11.59
C PRO A 108 -4.53 -5.52 10.79
N ALA A 109 -3.71 -5.64 9.74
CA ALA A 109 -3.58 -6.88 9.00
C ALA A 109 -3.20 -8.01 9.94
N THR A 110 -3.85 -9.17 9.79
CA THR A 110 -3.50 -10.40 10.51
C THR A 110 -2.17 -10.94 9.97
N ILE A 111 -1.84 -10.66 8.71
CA ILE A 111 -0.56 -10.99 8.10
C ILE A 111 0.36 -9.75 8.12
N ASP A 112 1.24 -9.72 9.11
CA ASP A 112 2.24 -8.65 9.28
C ASP A 112 3.27 -8.61 8.14
N LYS A 113 3.68 -9.78 7.64
CA LYS A 113 4.67 -9.91 6.56
C LYS A 113 4.34 -11.12 5.69
N LEU A 114 4.30 -10.89 4.38
CA LEU A 114 4.16 -11.94 3.37
C LEU A 114 5.19 -11.70 2.26
N ARG A 115 5.86 -12.77 1.84
CA ARG A 115 6.70 -12.77 0.64
C ARG A 115 6.17 -13.84 -0.30
N ALA A 116 6.22 -13.56 -1.59
CA ALA A 116 5.71 -14.47 -2.59
C ALA A 116 6.56 -14.47 -3.85
N MET A 117 6.67 -15.64 -4.47
CA MET A 117 7.37 -15.82 -5.74
C MET A 117 6.48 -16.60 -6.70
N SER A 118 6.24 -16.04 -7.88
CA SER A 118 5.48 -16.68 -8.95
C SER A 118 6.38 -17.07 -10.11
N ILE A 119 6.17 -18.25 -10.65
CA ILE A 119 6.79 -18.72 -11.89
C ILE A 119 5.66 -19.10 -12.85
N LYS A 120 5.75 -18.66 -14.11
CA LYS A 120 4.79 -19.02 -15.16
C LYS A 120 5.53 -19.60 -16.36
N GLY A 121 4.94 -20.59 -17.01
CA GLY A 121 5.40 -21.07 -18.32
C GLY A 121 4.35 -21.96 -18.97
N GLY A 122 4.08 -21.71 -20.26
CA GLY A 122 2.99 -22.36 -20.97
C GLY A 122 1.64 -22.12 -20.28
N ASP A 123 0.93 -23.20 -19.98
CA ASP A 123 -0.38 -23.21 -19.31
C ASP A 123 -0.29 -23.53 -17.80
N ILE A 124 0.92 -23.55 -17.23
CA ILE A 124 1.18 -23.82 -15.82
C ILE A 124 1.70 -22.56 -15.11
N GLY A 125 1.07 -22.22 -13.98
CA GLY A 125 1.59 -21.22 -13.04
C GLY A 125 1.84 -21.85 -11.68
N MET A 126 2.99 -21.53 -11.11
CA MET A 126 3.38 -21.90 -9.75
C MET A 126 3.48 -20.65 -8.90
N LEU A 127 2.96 -20.71 -7.68
CA LEU A 127 3.08 -19.66 -6.70
C LEU A 127 3.50 -20.24 -5.36
N ALA A 128 4.48 -19.61 -4.74
CA ALA A 128 4.84 -19.90 -3.37
C ALA A 128 4.63 -18.68 -2.48
N LEU A 129 3.96 -18.89 -1.35
CA LEU A 129 3.69 -17.89 -0.33
C LEU A 129 4.44 -18.26 0.95
N SER A 130 5.11 -17.29 1.55
CA SER A 130 5.83 -17.43 2.80
C SER A 130 5.44 -16.31 3.77
N LYS A 131 5.20 -16.66 5.04
CA LYS A 131 4.81 -15.72 6.10
C LYS A 131 6.04 -15.36 6.94
N GLY A 132 6.09 -14.12 7.41
CA GLY A 132 7.15 -13.64 8.31
C GLY A 132 8.39 -13.13 7.57
N GLU A 133 9.55 -13.29 8.19
CA GLU A 133 10.85 -12.78 7.68
C GLU A 133 11.49 -13.70 6.63
N MET A 134 10.89 -14.84 6.35
CA MET A 134 11.51 -15.81 5.46
C MET A 134 11.53 -15.25 4.04
N GLU A 135 12.73 -15.11 3.51
CA GLU A 135 12.95 -14.63 2.15
C GLU A 135 12.56 -15.70 1.13
N ILE A 136 11.84 -15.29 0.08
CA ILE A 136 11.62 -16.10 -1.10
C ILE A 136 12.11 -15.33 -2.33
N SER A 137 13.30 -15.70 -2.77
CA SER A 137 14.02 -15.15 -3.91
C SER A 137 14.68 -16.30 -4.69
N PRO A 138 14.99 -16.16 -5.98
CA PRO A 138 15.67 -17.21 -6.76
C PRO A 138 16.96 -17.74 -6.09
N GLU A 139 17.62 -16.90 -5.30
CA GLU A 139 18.87 -17.19 -4.60
C GLU A 139 18.64 -17.94 -3.28
N SER A 140 17.48 -17.76 -2.64
CA SER A 140 17.11 -18.42 -1.39
C SER A 140 16.91 -19.94 -1.56
N SER A 141 17.09 -20.72 -0.49
CA SER A 141 16.81 -22.17 -0.50
C SER A 141 15.38 -22.50 -0.93
N SER A 142 14.40 -21.68 -0.52
CA SER A 142 13.00 -21.83 -0.92
C SER A 142 12.81 -21.57 -2.41
N GLY A 143 13.37 -20.47 -2.94
CA GLY A 143 13.28 -20.18 -4.38
C GLY A 143 14.04 -21.20 -5.23
N GLN A 144 15.20 -21.70 -4.78
CA GLN A 144 15.91 -22.80 -5.44
C GLN A 144 15.10 -24.09 -5.45
N LEU A 145 14.38 -24.41 -4.37
CA LEU A 145 13.46 -25.55 -4.36
C LEU A 145 12.31 -25.35 -5.37
N LEU A 146 11.71 -24.16 -5.42
CA LEU A 146 10.66 -23.83 -6.38
C LEU A 146 11.16 -23.97 -7.82
N ALA A 147 12.34 -23.42 -8.11
CA ALA A 147 13.04 -23.52 -9.38
C ALA A 147 13.29 -24.97 -9.79
N ASN A 148 13.79 -25.81 -8.87
CA ASN A 148 14.01 -27.22 -9.12
C ASN A 148 12.72 -27.98 -9.43
N ILE A 149 11.62 -27.65 -8.73
CA ILE A 149 10.31 -28.21 -9.04
C ILE A 149 9.84 -27.75 -10.42
N ALA A 150 9.99 -26.46 -10.74
CA ALA A 150 9.62 -25.90 -12.04
C ALA A 150 10.36 -26.60 -13.20
N LEU A 151 11.67 -26.81 -13.06
CA LEU A 151 12.48 -27.58 -14.00
C LEU A 151 11.99 -29.03 -14.12
N ALA A 152 11.70 -29.68 -12.99
CA ALA A 152 11.29 -31.08 -12.96
C ALA A 152 9.92 -31.32 -13.61
N ILE A 153 9.03 -30.32 -13.63
CA ILE A 153 7.73 -30.42 -14.33
C ILE A 153 7.78 -29.95 -15.79
N GLY A 154 8.96 -29.55 -16.29
CA GLY A 154 9.15 -29.23 -17.70
C GLY A 154 8.92 -27.76 -18.09
N LEU A 155 8.93 -26.82 -17.13
CA LEU A 155 8.83 -25.38 -17.43
C LEU A 155 10.09 -24.80 -18.12
N GLY A 156 11.12 -25.61 -18.35
CA GLY A 156 12.39 -25.19 -18.96
C GLY A 156 13.15 -24.19 -18.10
N GLU A 157 14.14 -23.49 -18.66
CA GLU A 157 14.88 -22.44 -17.94
C GLU A 157 14.28 -21.04 -18.14
N GLN A 158 13.25 -20.91 -18.98
CA GLN A 158 12.63 -19.61 -19.33
C GLN A 158 12.00 -18.89 -18.12
N TRP A 159 11.72 -19.62 -17.05
CA TRP A 159 11.24 -19.02 -15.81
C TRP A 159 12.24 -18.05 -15.17
N LYS A 160 13.55 -18.21 -15.45
CA LYS A 160 14.59 -17.33 -14.90
C LYS A 160 14.41 -15.87 -15.31
N ASP A 161 13.80 -15.64 -16.48
CA ASP A 161 13.54 -14.31 -17.01
C ASP A 161 12.10 -13.81 -16.75
N THR A 162 11.22 -14.69 -16.25
CA THR A 162 9.77 -14.45 -16.18
C THR A 162 9.16 -14.67 -14.80
N TYR A 163 9.99 -14.77 -13.76
CA TYR A 163 9.50 -14.86 -12.39
C TYR A 163 9.01 -13.50 -11.88
N GLY A 164 8.02 -13.55 -11.00
CA GLY A 164 7.51 -12.40 -10.26
C GLY A 164 7.88 -12.53 -8.79
N LEU A 165 8.18 -11.40 -8.16
CA LEU A 165 8.27 -11.29 -6.70
C LEU A 165 7.17 -10.37 -6.18
N PHE A 166 6.62 -10.73 -5.03
CA PHE A 166 5.65 -9.93 -4.30
C PHE A 166 6.02 -9.87 -2.83
N SER A 167 5.75 -8.71 -2.25
CA SER A 167 6.19 -8.35 -0.92
C SER A 167 5.07 -7.56 -0.23
N TRP A 168 4.72 -7.99 0.97
CA TRP A 168 3.76 -7.34 1.85
C TRP A 168 4.33 -7.16 3.26
N PRO A 169 4.04 -6.04 3.92
CA PRO A 169 3.43 -4.83 3.36
C PRO A 169 4.35 -4.18 2.31
N PRO A 170 3.80 -3.35 1.40
CA PRO A 170 4.60 -2.62 0.42
C PRO A 170 5.51 -1.57 1.10
N PHE A 171 5.15 -1.12 2.29
CA PHE A 171 5.92 -0.18 3.11
C PHE A 171 6.11 -0.73 4.51
N GLU A 172 7.29 -0.55 5.09
CA GLU A 172 7.61 -1.07 6.43
C GLU A 172 6.87 -0.33 7.56
N ARG A 173 6.43 0.90 7.30
CA ARG A 173 5.78 1.74 8.30
C ARG A 173 4.37 1.23 8.61
N LYS A 174 4.19 0.78 9.85
CA LYS A 174 2.88 0.39 10.41
C LYS A 174 1.95 1.61 10.49
N GLY A 175 0.66 1.37 10.27
CA GLY A 175 -0.38 2.39 10.42
C GLY A 175 -0.66 3.22 9.16
N LEU A 176 0.03 2.94 8.05
CA LEU A 176 -0.39 3.49 6.76
C LEU A 176 -1.78 2.97 6.38
N PRO A 177 -2.66 3.83 5.84
CA PRO A 177 -3.96 3.38 5.38
C PRO A 177 -3.80 2.33 4.27
N MET A 178 -4.78 1.43 4.15
CA MET A 178 -4.83 0.38 3.12
C MET A 178 -3.76 -0.72 3.27
N GLN A 179 -3.17 -0.88 4.46
CA GLN A 179 -2.37 -2.05 4.82
C GLN A 179 -3.19 -3.08 5.62
N ASP A 180 -4.35 -3.48 5.09
CA ASP A 180 -5.22 -4.48 5.68
C ASP A 180 -5.24 -5.78 4.85
N ASP A 181 -5.76 -6.87 5.43
CA ASP A 181 -5.83 -8.19 4.79
C ASP A 181 -6.66 -8.16 3.49
N ALA A 182 -7.67 -7.28 3.41
CA ALA A 182 -8.51 -7.14 2.22
C ALA A 182 -7.73 -6.52 1.05
N MET A 183 -6.85 -5.55 1.31
CA MET A 183 -5.95 -4.99 0.32
C MET A 183 -4.85 -5.99 -0.06
N LEU A 184 -4.28 -6.71 0.91
CA LEU A 184 -3.33 -7.79 0.63
C LEU A 184 -3.92 -8.79 -0.37
N ALA A 185 -5.12 -9.31 -0.10
CA ALA A 185 -5.80 -10.25 -0.99
C ALA A 185 -6.02 -9.67 -2.40
N LYS A 186 -6.46 -8.42 -2.50
CA LYS A 186 -6.66 -7.74 -3.79
C LYS A 186 -5.36 -7.57 -4.59
N LEU A 187 -4.29 -7.12 -3.94
CA LEU A 187 -3.00 -6.91 -4.59
C LEU A 187 -2.37 -8.24 -5.00
N LEU A 188 -2.45 -9.25 -4.14
CA LEU A 188 -1.93 -10.58 -4.41
C LEU A 188 -2.66 -11.23 -5.60
N ALA A 189 -4.00 -11.11 -5.67
CA ALA A 189 -4.80 -11.58 -6.80
C ALA A 189 -4.43 -10.89 -8.11
N ARG A 190 -4.23 -9.57 -8.06
CA ARG A 190 -3.89 -8.76 -9.25
C ARG A 190 -2.47 -9.04 -9.74
N TRP A 191 -1.53 -9.18 -8.82
CA TRP A 191 -0.13 -9.45 -9.16
C TRP A 191 0.05 -10.85 -9.74
N SER A 192 -0.67 -11.84 -9.21
CA SER A 192 -0.50 -13.21 -9.65
C SER A 192 -1.14 -13.52 -11.00
N ASP A 193 -2.14 -12.74 -11.41
CA ASP A 193 -2.88 -12.84 -12.68
C ASP A 193 -2.99 -14.27 -13.22
N PRO A 194 -3.88 -15.11 -12.64
CA PRO A 194 -4.01 -16.51 -13.04
C PRO A 194 -4.70 -16.71 -14.40
N ASN A 195 -5.10 -15.63 -15.09
CA ASN A 195 -5.86 -15.72 -16.31
C ASN A 195 -5.08 -16.45 -17.42
N GLY A 196 -5.73 -17.39 -18.09
CA GLY A 196 -5.14 -18.18 -19.18
C GLY A 196 -4.30 -19.38 -18.75
N LEU A 197 -4.20 -19.65 -17.44
CA LEU A 197 -3.53 -20.84 -16.92
C LEU A 197 -4.52 -22.00 -16.75
N LYS A 198 -4.18 -23.18 -17.28
CA LYS A 198 -4.94 -24.41 -17.03
C LYS A 198 -4.63 -24.99 -15.64
N HIS A 199 -3.38 -24.84 -15.22
CA HIS A 199 -2.88 -25.42 -13.98
C HIS A 199 -2.28 -24.33 -13.09
N CYS A 200 -2.90 -24.09 -11.94
CA CYS A 200 -2.33 -23.28 -10.87
C CYS A 200 -1.85 -24.19 -9.74
N ILE A 201 -0.59 -24.02 -9.31
CA ILE A 201 0.00 -24.76 -8.19
C ILE A 201 0.38 -23.75 -7.11
N LEU A 202 -0.14 -23.94 -5.90
CA LEU A 202 0.07 -23.06 -4.76
C LEU A 202 0.82 -23.77 -3.63
N PHE A 203 2.00 -23.29 -3.28
CA PHE A 203 2.77 -23.72 -2.10
C PHE A 203 2.53 -22.73 -0.98
N CYS A 204 1.76 -23.12 0.03
CA CYS A 204 1.30 -22.18 1.04
C CYS A 204 0.91 -22.90 2.34
N GLU A 205 1.17 -22.26 3.47
CA GLU A 205 0.67 -22.70 4.78
C GLU A 205 -0.85 -22.56 4.86
N ALA A 206 -1.51 -23.50 5.52
CA ALA A 206 -2.96 -23.51 5.65
C ALA A 206 -3.51 -22.24 6.34
N GLU A 207 -2.76 -21.67 7.28
CA GLU A 207 -3.14 -20.44 8.01
C GLU A 207 -3.24 -19.22 7.09
N ILE A 208 -2.30 -19.07 6.15
CA ILE A 208 -2.28 -17.96 5.19
C ILE A 208 -3.55 -18.04 4.33
N VAL A 209 -3.89 -19.24 3.85
CA VAL A 209 -5.11 -19.47 3.05
C VAL A 209 -6.37 -19.12 3.83
N ALA A 210 -6.46 -19.53 5.09
CA ALA A 210 -7.60 -19.21 5.94
C ALA A 210 -7.74 -17.68 6.14
N THR A 211 -6.61 -16.99 6.32
CA THR A 211 -6.56 -15.54 6.54
C THR A 211 -6.94 -14.74 5.29
N LEU A 212 -6.60 -15.25 4.10
CA LEU A 212 -6.95 -14.62 2.82
C LEU A 212 -8.40 -14.85 2.39
N GLY A 213 -9.24 -15.43 3.26
CA GLY A 213 -10.64 -15.72 2.95
C GLY A 213 -10.82 -16.93 2.02
N GLY A 214 -9.84 -17.83 1.98
CA GLY A 214 -9.84 -19.03 1.15
C GLY A 214 -9.21 -18.85 -0.23
N LEU A 215 -9.19 -19.94 -1.01
CA LEU A 215 -8.55 -19.97 -2.34
C LEU A 215 -9.48 -19.55 -3.48
N ASP A 216 -10.77 -19.76 -3.29
CA ASP A 216 -11.80 -19.74 -4.33
C ASP A 216 -11.98 -18.38 -5.04
N PRO A 217 -11.97 -17.22 -4.34
CA PRO A 217 -12.13 -15.94 -5.03
C PRO A 217 -10.84 -15.45 -5.72
N MET A 218 -9.67 -15.94 -5.29
CA MET A 218 -8.37 -15.34 -5.62
C MET A 218 -7.60 -16.09 -6.72
N TRP A 219 -7.87 -17.39 -6.88
CA TRP A 219 -7.10 -18.29 -7.73
C TRP A 219 -8.00 -18.99 -8.76
N ARG A 220 -8.55 -18.21 -9.70
CA ARG A 220 -9.37 -18.73 -10.81
C ARG A 220 -8.51 -19.34 -11.93
N GLY A 221 -7.75 -20.38 -11.61
CA GLY A 221 -7.29 -21.31 -12.63
C GLY A 221 -8.38 -22.32 -12.94
N ASP A 222 -8.36 -22.96 -14.13
CA ASP A 222 -9.27 -24.08 -14.43
C ASP A 222 -9.10 -25.22 -13.42
N ARG A 223 -7.87 -25.38 -12.91
CA ARG A 223 -7.52 -26.30 -11.83
C ARG A 223 -6.57 -25.60 -10.86
N LEU A 224 -6.75 -25.89 -9.57
CA LEU A 224 -5.87 -25.43 -8.50
C LEU A 224 -5.38 -26.63 -7.66
N LEU A 225 -4.06 -26.72 -7.46
CA LEU A 225 -3.43 -27.67 -6.54
C LEU A 225 -2.77 -26.92 -5.39
N GLN A 226 -3.31 -27.07 -4.18
CA GLN A 226 -2.64 -26.61 -2.96
C GLN A 226 -1.66 -27.68 -2.46
N LEU A 227 -0.45 -27.24 -2.14
CA LEU A 227 0.64 -28.03 -1.58
C LEU A 227 1.18 -27.37 -0.30
N PRO A 228 1.87 -28.14 0.56
CA PRO A 228 2.64 -27.62 1.69
C PRO A 228 3.55 -26.46 1.30
N SER A 229 3.89 -25.61 2.26
CA SER A 229 4.84 -24.52 2.01
C SER A 229 6.22 -25.08 1.63
N LEU A 230 7.00 -24.28 0.90
CA LEU A 230 8.35 -24.69 0.51
C LEU A 230 9.25 -24.87 1.73
N ASP A 231 9.05 -24.07 2.77
CA ASP A 231 9.77 -24.19 4.03
C ASP A 231 9.46 -25.52 4.73
N GLU A 232 8.18 -25.89 4.83
CA GLU A 232 7.77 -27.18 5.40
C GLU A 232 8.40 -28.34 4.63
N MET A 233 8.48 -28.25 3.30
CA MET A 233 9.15 -29.24 2.46
C MET A 233 10.67 -29.28 2.66
N LEU A 234 11.31 -28.14 2.95
CA LEU A 234 12.75 -28.07 3.24
C LEU A 234 13.06 -28.68 4.61
N GLN A 235 12.25 -28.37 5.62
CA GLN A 235 12.40 -28.87 6.99
C GLN A 235 12.07 -30.36 7.10
N ASN A 236 11.10 -30.85 6.33
CA ASN A 236 10.63 -32.23 6.34
C ASN A 236 10.82 -32.92 4.98
N PRO A 237 12.01 -33.45 4.67
CA PRO A 237 12.30 -34.07 3.37
C PRO A 237 11.38 -35.23 2.97
N SER A 238 10.78 -35.92 3.96
CA SER A 238 9.82 -37.01 3.74
C SER A 238 8.57 -36.53 2.98
N ILE A 239 8.18 -35.26 3.14
CA ILE A 239 7.00 -34.66 2.50
C ILE A 239 7.23 -34.47 0.99
N LYS A 240 8.48 -34.30 0.54
CA LYS A 240 8.81 -34.10 -0.89
C LYS A 240 8.29 -35.24 -1.76
N LYS A 241 8.37 -36.49 -1.28
CA LYS A 241 7.85 -37.67 -2.00
C LYS A 241 6.33 -37.63 -2.15
N LEU A 242 5.62 -37.20 -1.10
CA LEU A 242 4.16 -37.04 -1.12
C LEU A 242 3.73 -35.93 -2.09
N VAL A 243 4.41 -34.78 -2.02
CA VAL A 243 4.18 -33.63 -2.90
C VAL A 243 4.41 -34.02 -4.35
N TRP A 244 5.52 -34.70 -4.65
CA TRP A 244 5.83 -35.15 -6.02
C TRP A 244 4.77 -36.11 -6.58
N ARG A 245 4.23 -37.01 -5.76
CA ARG A 245 3.14 -37.90 -6.17
C ARG A 245 1.86 -37.11 -6.49
N ARG A 246 1.48 -36.16 -5.63
CA ARG A 246 0.30 -35.31 -5.86
C ARG A 246 0.46 -34.44 -7.09
N LEU A 247 1.64 -33.86 -7.29
CA LEU A 247 1.95 -33.00 -8.43
C LEU A 247 1.87 -33.77 -9.75
N ARG A 248 2.45 -34.98 -9.82
CA ARG A 248 2.34 -35.84 -11.00
C ARG A 248 0.90 -36.25 -11.27
N GLN A 249 0.16 -36.68 -10.25
CA GLN A 249 -1.26 -37.00 -10.42
C GLN A 249 -2.02 -35.79 -10.96
N TYR A 250 -1.80 -34.61 -10.39
CA TYR A 250 -2.50 -33.41 -10.81
C TYR A 250 -2.22 -33.01 -12.27
N LEU A 251 -0.95 -33.04 -12.69
CA LEU A 251 -0.54 -32.65 -14.04
C LEU A 251 -0.91 -33.69 -15.10
N TYR A 252 -0.88 -34.99 -14.77
CA TYR A 252 -1.04 -36.08 -15.74
C TYR A 252 -2.35 -36.88 -15.60
N SER A 253 -3.27 -36.54 -14.69
CA SER A 253 -4.51 -37.32 -14.48
C SER A 253 -5.61 -37.08 -15.52
N ASN A 254 -5.36 -36.35 -16.61
CA ASN A 254 -6.38 -36.05 -17.63
C ASN A 254 -5.87 -36.23 -19.08
N ASP A 255 -4.85 -37.08 -19.28
CA ASP A 255 -4.61 -37.73 -20.58
C ASP A 255 -5.29 -39.11 -20.60
#